data_AF-A0AAV8Z1T5-F1
#
_entry.id   AF-A0AAV8Z1T5-F1
#
_cell.length_a   1.000
_cell.length_b   1.000
_cell.length_c   1.000
_cell.angle_alpha   90.00
_cell.angle_beta   90.00
_cell.angle_gamma   90.00
#
_symmetry.space_group_name_H-M   'P 1'
#
loop_
_entity.id
_entity.type
_entity.pdbx_description
1 polymer ?
#
loop_
_entity_poly.entity_id
_entity_poly.type
_entity_poly.pdbx_seq_one_letter_code
_entity_poly.pdbx_strand_id
1 'polypeptide(L)'
;MNRSTMVPKLLTPELKESRMNICSDILNTIDTDPAKATEVLNQLREADFQHCFQQWKNCMERCIDRQGEYIEGEKVATIAT
;
A
#
# COMPACT_ATOMS: atom_id res chain seq x y z
N MET A 1 -10.12 6.73 7.59
CA MET A 1 -9.55 7.21 6.31
C MET A 1 -9.79 6.15 5.24
N ASN A 2 -10.17 6.61 4.04
CA ASN A 2 -10.73 5.81 2.94
C ASN A 2 -9.83 4.64 2.52
N ARG A 3 -10.39 3.43 2.56
CA ARG A 3 -9.69 2.14 2.38
C ARG A 3 -10.03 1.50 1.02
N SER A 4 -9.57 2.14 -0.05
CA SER A 4 -9.47 1.61 -1.42
C SER A 4 -8.16 2.17 -1.96
N THR A 5 -7.21 1.40 -2.49
CA THR A 5 -7.28 0.64 -3.75
C THR A 5 -6.10 -0.34 -3.89
N MET A 6 -6.19 -1.28 -4.83
CA MET A 6 -5.02 -1.93 -5.43
C MET A 6 -4.20 -0.88 -6.19
N VAL A 7 -3.10 -0.40 -5.60
CA VAL A 7 -2.05 0.47 -6.18
C VAL A 7 -2.53 1.89 -6.59
N PRO A 8 -1.69 2.94 -6.45
CA PRO A 8 -2.10 4.31 -6.74
C PRO A 8 -2.45 4.53 -8.22
N LYS A 9 -3.31 5.53 -8.42
CA LYS A 9 -3.62 6.26 -9.66
C LYS A 9 -2.45 6.24 -10.64
N LEU A 10 -2.70 6.28 -11.96
CA LEU A 10 -1.67 6.71 -12.94
C LEU A 10 -0.86 7.83 -12.31
N LEU A 11 0.35 7.49 -11.86
CA LEU A 11 1.06 8.36 -10.94
C LEU A 11 1.42 9.60 -11.72
N THR A 12 1.08 10.77 -11.18
CA THR A 12 1.57 12.01 -11.74
C THR A 12 3.11 11.99 -11.70
N PRO A 13 3.79 12.73 -12.57
CA PRO A 13 5.26 12.81 -12.53
C PRO A 13 5.80 13.10 -11.12
N GLU A 14 5.12 13.99 -10.38
CA GLU A 14 5.49 14.39 -9.02
C GLU A 14 5.32 13.24 -8.01
N LEU A 15 4.25 12.45 -8.14
CA LEU A 15 4.06 11.27 -7.29
C LEU A 15 5.09 10.18 -7.61
N LYS A 16 5.50 10.03 -8.88
CA LYS A 16 6.58 9.12 -9.26
C LYS A 16 7.90 9.56 -8.65
N GLU A 17 8.24 10.84 -8.75
CA GLU A 17 9.44 11.43 -8.17
C GLU A 17 9.46 11.27 -6.65
N SER A 18 8.37 11.61 -5.97
CA SER A 18 8.25 11.43 -4.52
C SER A 18 8.50 9.97 -4.10
N ARG A 19 7.93 9.00 -4.84
CA ARG A 19 8.19 7.57 -4.57
C ARG A 19 9.66 7.21 -4.76
N MET A 20 10.32 7.71 -5.82
CA MET A 20 11.74 7.44 -6.05
C MET A 20 12.60 8.01 -4.92
N ASN A 21 12.33 9.23 -4.49
CA ASN A 21 13.06 9.88 -3.40
C ASN A 21 12.88 9.12 -2.09
N ILE A 22 11.64 8.77 -1.72
CA ILE A 22 11.35 7.98 -0.51
C ILE A 22 12.08 6.64 -0.55
N CYS A 23 12.04 5.92 -1.69
CA CYS A 23 12.74 4.66 -1.83
C CYS A 23 14.26 4.83 -1.69
N SER A 24 14.83 5.85 -2.33
CA SER A 24 16.26 6.14 -2.23
C SER A 24 16.67 6.45 -0.79
N ASP A 25 15.90 7.25 -0.07
CA ASP A 25 16.19 7.63 1.31
C ASP A 25 16.12 6.42 2.26
N ILE A 26 15.12 5.55 2.07
CA ILE A 26 14.99 4.32 2.85
C ILE A 26 16.19 3.41 2.60
N LEU A 27 16.59 3.20 1.34
CA LEU A 27 17.74 2.35 1.00
C LEU A 27 19.04 2.93 1.59
N ASN A 28 19.28 4.22 1.43
CA ASN A 28 20.43 4.89 2.03
C ASN A 28 20.44 4.74 3.56
N THR A 29 19.27 4.82 4.21
CA THR A 29 19.16 4.62 5.67
C THR A 29 19.52 3.19 6.07
N ILE A 30 19.09 2.19 5.31
CA ILE A 30 19.41 0.78 5.57
C ILE A 30 20.91 0.52 5.39
N ASP A 31 21.52 1.07 4.34
CA ASP A 31 22.94 0.88 4.05
C ASP A 31 23.85 1.58 5.07
N THR A 32 23.44 2.75 5.57
CA THR A 32 24.21 3.53 6.55
C THR A 32 23.97 3.09 7.99
N ASP A 33 22.79 2.54 8.29
CA ASP A 33 22.38 2.15 9.63
C ASP A 33 21.46 0.91 9.60
N PRO A 34 22.02 -0.29 9.38
CA PRO A 34 21.25 -1.53 9.32
C PRO A 34 20.59 -1.91 10.66
N ALA A 35 21.05 -1.30 11.77
CA ALA A 35 20.47 -1.52 13.09
C ALA A 35 19.04 -0.96 13.16
N LYS A 36 18.74 0.17 12.51
CA LYS A 36 17.37 0.69 12.42
C LYS A 36 16.42 -0.25 11.70
N ALA A 37 16.85 -0.85 10.60
CA ALA A 37 16.05 -1.83 9.89
C ALA A 37 15.77 -3.04 10.78
N THR A 38 16.79 -3.52 11.48
CA THR A 38 16.69 -4.64 12.43
C THR A 38 15.76 -4.30 13.60
N GLU A 39 15.83 -3.08 14.15
CA GLU A 39 14.96 -2.61 15.22
C GLU A 39 13.49 -2.62 14.78
N VAL A 40 13.18 -2.07 13.61
CA VAL A 40 11.82 -2.07 13.06
C VAL A 40 11.31 -3.50 12.87
N LEU A 41 12.13 -4.38 12.30
CA LEU A 41 11.75 -5.79 12.09
C LEU A 41 11.49 -6.52 13.41
N ASN A 42 12.28 -6.26 14.45
CA ASN A 42 12.10 -6.87 15.77
C ASN A 42 10.84 -6.37 16.51
N GLN A 43 10.30 -5.20 16.13
CA GLN A 43 9.06 -4.68 16.70
C GLN A 43 7.80 -5.25 16.04
N LEU A 44 7.91 -5.90 14.88
CA LEU A 44 6.77 -6.51 14.19
C LEU A 44 6.25 -7.72 14.97
N ARG A 45 4.94 -7.75 15.19
CA ARG A 45 4.24 -8.86 15.81
C ARG A 45 3.59 -9.73 14.74
N GLU A 46 3.22 -10.95 15.10
CA GLU A 46 2.47 -11.85 14.21
C GLU A 46 1.23 -11.18 13.61
N ALA A 47 0.51 -10.40 14.42
CA ALA A 47 -0.67 -9.66 13.99
C ALA A 47 -0.39 -8.68 12.85
N ASP A 48 0.81 -8.08 12.79
CA ASP A 48 1.19 -7.14 11.73
C ASP A 48 1.37 -7.90 10.39
N PHE A 49 1.97 -9.09 10.42
CA PHE A 49 2.08 -9.96 9.25
C PHE A 49 0.72 -10.49 8.78
N GLN A 50 -0.12 -10.96 9.72
CA GLN A 50 -1.49 -11.40 9.42
C GLN A 50 -2.32 -10.28 8.80
N HIS A 51 -2.17 -9.06 9.32
CA HIS A 51 -2.85 -7.88 8.77
C HIS A 51 -2.44 -7.61 7.32
N CYS A 52 -1.14 -7.62 7.03
CA CYS A 52 -0.61 -7.47 5.67
C CYS A 52 -1.13 -8.56 4.73
N PHE A 53 -1.13 -9.82 5.19
CA PHE A 53 -1.66 -10.94 4.42
C PHE A 53 -3.15 -10.77 4.10
N GLN A 54 -3.96 -10.34 5.08
CA GLN A 54 -5.38 -10.10 4.86
C GLN A 54 -5.62 -8.94 3.88
N GLN A 55 -4.84 -7.86 3.96
CA GLN A 55 -4.94 -6.78 2.98
C GLN A 55 -4.61 -7.27 1.56
N TRP A 56 -3.55 -8.06 1.42
CA TRP A 56 -3.18 -8.65 0.14
C TRP A 56 -4.26 -9.58 -0.42
N LYS A 57 -4.84 -10.46 0.41
CA LYS A 57 -5.96 -11.32 0.04
C LYS A 57 -7.18 -10.51 -0.42
N ASN A 58 -7.57 -9.48 0.34
CA ASN A 58 -8.67 -8.59 -0.03
C ASN A 58 -8.43 -7.89 -1.38
N CYS A 59 -7.19 -7.54 -1.69
CA CYS A 59 -6.82 -7.00 -3.00
C CYS A 59 -7.08 -8.03 -4.10
N MET A 60 -6.66 -9.28 -3.93
CA MET A 60 -6.90 -10.34 -4.92
C MET A 60 -8.39 -10.63 -5.12
N GLU A 61 -9.17 -10.73 -4.04
CA GLU A 61 -10.63 -10.92 -4.11
C GLU A 61 -11.29 -9.79 -4.90
N ARG A 62 -10.91 -8.54 -4.61
CA ARG A 62 -11.42 -7.37 -5.34
C ARG A 62 -11.05 -7.35 -6.83
N CYS A 63 -9.95 -7.99 -7.22
CA CYS A 63 -9.54 -8.15 -8.62
C CYS A 63 -10.52 -9.08 -9.34
N ILE A 64 -10.81 -10.21 -8.72
CA ILE A 64 -11.73 -11.22 -9.24
C ILE A 64 -13.14 -10.63 -9.37
N ASP A 65 -13.64 -10.00 -8.30
CA ASP A 65 -14.97 -9.39 -8.25
C ASP A 65 -15.20 -8.36 -9.36
N ARG A 66 -14.12 -7.74 -9.82
CA ARG A 66 -14.16 -6.70 -10.85
C ARG A 66 -13.59 -7.13 -12.18
N GLN A 67 -13.37 -8.44 -12.36
CA GLN A 67 -12.94 -9.00 -13.63
C GLN A 67 -11.63 -8.37 -14.15
N GLY A 68 -10.74 -8.00 -13.23
CA GLY A 68 -9.47 -7.33 -13.55
C GLY A 68 -9.57 -5.82 -13.78
N GLU A 69 -10.75 -5.20 -13.65
CA GLU A 69 -10.91 -3.76 -13.78
C GLU A 69 -10.25 -2.99 -12.63
N TYR A 70 -9.56 -1.91 -13.00
CA TYR A 70 -8.95 -0.97 -12.06
C TYR A 70 -10.02 -0.04 -11.49
N ILE A 71 -10.07 0.12 -10.16
CA ILE A 71 -11.12 0.92 -9.52
C ILE A 71 -10.59 2.28 -9.11
N GLU A 72 -11.12 3.30 -9.78
CA GLU A 72 -10.99 4.68 -9.34
C GLU A 72 -12.14 5.04 -8.41
N GLY A 73 -11.81 5.32 -7.14
CA GLY A 73 -12.55 6.25 -6.27
C GLY A 73 -14.08 6.35 -6.40
N GLU A 74 -14.83 5.25 -6.49
CA GLU A 74 -16.29 5.34 -6.45
C GLU A 74 -16.72 5.94 -5.10
N LYS A 75 -17.25 7.16 -5.13
CA LYS A 75 -18.17 7.60 -4.09
C LYS A 75 -19.39 6.73 -4.29
N VAL A 76 -19.62 5.77 -3.39
CA VAL A 76 -20.92 5.11 -3.29
C VAL A 76 -21.93 6.24 -3.11
N ALA A 77 -22.63 6.60 -4.19
CA ALA A 77 -23.79 7.45 -4.10
C ALA A 77 -24.79 6.60 -3.32
N THR A 78 -25.03 6.97 -2.07
CA THR A 78 -26.15 6.43 -1.30
C THR A 78 -27.40 6.78 -2.10
N ILE A 79 -27.92 5.84 -2.88
CA ILE A 79 -29.25 5.97 -3.46
C ILE A 79 -30.19 5.72 -2.28
N ALA A 80 -30.59 6.81 -1.62
CA ALA A 80 -31.70 6.78 -0.69
C ALA A 80 -32.94 6.39 -1.51
N THR A 81 -33.43 5.17 -1.29
CA THR A 81 -34.78 4.75 -1.67
C THR A 81 -35.62 4.73 -0.40
#